data_AF-A0A6G1SLM2-F1
#
_entry.id   AF-A0A6G1SLM2-F1
#
_cell.length_a   1.000
_cell.length_b   1.000
_cell.length_c   1.000
_cell.angle_alpha   90.00
_cell.angle_beta   90.00
_cell.angle_gamma   90.00
#
_symmetry.space_group_name_H-M   'P 1'
#
loop_
_entity.id
_entity.type
_entity.pdbx_description
1 polymer ?
#
loop_
_entity_poly.entity_id
_entity_poly.type
_entity_poly.pdbx_seq_one_letter_code
_entity_poly.pdbx_strand_id
1 'polypeptide(L)'
;LLKEFGAKALDHVLLHVSYSDSYPFVPPVVRVVYPCLLGDRIEMDGVIYVDLLTSMGWSSSFTIEPLITQIASLLEETTIDAGLEGEFLYSYQTDGEEAAAEEVLPQEEESEPDWLLAE
;
A
#
# COMPACT_ATOMS: atom_id res chain seq x y z
N LEU A 1 -2.83 21.05 29.03
CA LEU A 1 -3.97 20.36 28.40
C LEU A 1 -3.59 19.50 27.19
N LEU A 2 -2.42 19.69 26.53
CA LEU A 2 -1.91 18.77 25.49
C LEU A 2 -0.81 17.79 25.99
N LYS A 3 -0.72 17.56 27.31
CA LYS A 3 0.26 16.63 27.92
C LYS A 3 -0.40 15.39 28.57
N GLU A 4 -1.72 15.24 28.47
CA GLU A 4 -2.48 14.30 29.32
C GLU A 4 -3.27 13.22 28.58
N PHE A 5 -3.19 13.14 27.25
CA PHE A 5 -3.55 11.90 26.56
C PHE A 5 -2.24 11.18 26.21
N GLY A 6 -2.06 9.99 26.74
CA GLY A 6 -0.87 9.15 26.63
C GLY A 6 -0.61 8.65 25.20
N ALA A 7 -0.50 9.56 24.24
CA ALA A 7 0.16 9.31 22.98
C ALA A 7 1.63 9.04 23.31
N LYS A 8 1.95 7.77 23.54
CA LYS A 8 3.31 7.28 23.49
C LYS A 8 3.86 7.80 22.16
N ALA A 9 4.87 8.66 22.21
CA ALA A 9 5.50 9.16 20.98
C ALA A 9 5.95 7.92 20.20
N LEU A 10 5.24 7.63 19.11
CA LEU A 10 5.55 6.50 18.23
C LEU A 10 6.92 6.77 17.64
N ASP A 11 7.86 5.87 17.92
CA ASP A 11 9.24 5.94 17.47
C ASP A 11 9.48 5.08 16.22
N HIS A 12 8.46 4.36 15.77
CA HIS A 12 8.52 3.49 14.60
C HIS A 12 7.16 3.39 13.90
N VAL A 13 7.22 2.93 12.65
CA VAL A 13 6.07 2.44 11.88
C VAL A 13 6.32 0.98 11.50
N LEU A 14 5.27 0.17 11.46
CA LEU A 14 5.28 -1.17 10.91
C LEU A 14 4.79 -1.12 9.48
N LEU A 15 5.62 -1.60 8.55
CA LEU A 15 5.29 -1.67 7.13
C LEU A 15 5.10 -3.13 6.71
N HIS A 16 4.11 -3.36 5.86
CA HIS A 16 3.97 -4.58 5.09
C HIS A 16 4.38 -4.31 3.65
N VAL A 17 5.24 -5.17 3.11
CA VAL A 17 5.72 -5.08 1.72
C VAL A 17 5.37 -6.39 1.03
N SER A 18 4.50 -6.32 0.02
CA SER A 18 4.06 -7.45 -0.78
C SER A 18 4.72 -7.44 -2.15
N TYR A 19 5.29 -8.58 -2.55
CA TYR A 19 5.97 -8.76 -3.83
C TYR A 19 5.15 -9.73 -4.67
N SER A 20 4.75 -9.33 -5.88
CA SER A 20 4.11 -10.24 -6.84
C SER A 20 5.13 -11.08 -7.59
N ASP A 21 4.66 -12.08 -8.34
CA ASP A 21 5.49 -12.91 -9.22
C ASP A 21 6.21 -12.11 -10.33
N SER A 22 5.76 -10.89 -10.60
CA SER A 22 6.35 -9.98 -11.59
C SER A 22 7.43 -9.06 -11.02
N TYR A 23 7.70 -9.11 -9.72
CA TYR A 23 8.84 -8.41 -9.13
C TYR A 23 10.16 -8.98 -9.67
N PRO A 24 11.17 -8.15 -10.03
CA PRO A 24 11.30 -6.72 -9.77
C PRO A 24 10.81 -5.78 -10.88
N PHE A 25 10.12 -6.29 -11.91
CA PHE A 25 9.68 -5.46 -13.04
C PHE A 25 8.44 -4.62 -12.70
N VAL A 26 7.62 -5.11 -11.77
CA VAL A 26 6.50 -4.38 -11.16
C VAL A 26 6.90 -3.97 -9.73
N PRO A 27 6.56 -2.75 -9.27
CA PRO A 27 6.84 -2.31 -7.90
C PRO A 27 6.13 -3.20 -6.87
N PRO A 28 6.71 -3.39 -5.67
CA PRO A 28 6.00 -4.01 -4.56
C PRO A 28 4.87 -3.10 -4.06
N VAL A 29 3.82 -3.69 -3.48
CA VAL A 29 2.80 -2.93 -2.74
C VAL A 29 3.31 -2.70 -1.32
N VAL A 30 3.32 -1.45 -0.88
CA VAL A 30 3.74 -1.07 0.48
C VAL A 30 2.56 -0.51 1.24
N ARG A 31 2.36 -1.00 2.47
CA ARG A 31 1.27 -0.60 3.36
C ARG A 31 1.79 -0.29 4.75
N VAL A 32 1.25 0.74 5.40
CA VAL A 32 1.44 0.99 6.83
C VAL A 32 0.45 0.15 7.62
N VAL A 33 0.98 -0.77 8.43
CA VAL A 33 0.16 -1.64 9.31
C VAL A 33 -0.09 -0.96 10.65
N TYR A 34 0.90 -0.23 11.16
CA TYR A 34 0.79 0.48 12.43
C TYR A 34 1.78 1.66 12.48
N PRO A 35 1.40 2.82 13.04
CA PRO A 35 0.05 3.21 13.44
C PRO A 35 -0.85 3.45 12.21
N CYS A 36 -2.15 3.63 12.44
CA CYS A 36 -3.04 4.12 11.38
C CYS A 36 -2.64 5.57 11.05
N LEU A 37 -2.27 5.82 9.80
CA LEU A 37 -1.85 7.14 9.32
C LEU A 37 -2.88 7.71 8.36
N LEU A 38 -3.07 9.02 8.40
CA LEU A 38 -3.81 9.79 7.42
C LEU A 38 -2.85 10.70 6.66
N GLY A 39 -2.94 10.65 5.33
CA GLY A 39 -2.15 11.47 4.43
C GLY A 39 -2.77 11.48 3.04
N ASP A 40 -2.41 12.43 2.21
CA ASP A 40 -2.85 12.53 0.81
C ASP A 40 -2.35 11.36 -0.06
N ARG A 41 -1.23 10.74 0.35
CA ARG A 41 -0.57 9.61 -0.34
C ARG A 41 -0.71 8.29 0.42
N ILE A 42 -1.57 8.24 1.44
CA ILE A 42 -1.90 7.01 2.19
C ILE A 42 -3.40 6.79 2.06
N GLU A 43 -3.80 5.66 1.46
CA GLU A 43 -5.20 5.28 1.39
C GLU A 43 -5.75 4.85 2.75
N MET A 44 -7.09 4.80 2.87
CA MET A 44 -7.77 4.41 4.12
C MET A 44 -7.31 3.05 4.64
N ASP A 45 -6.88 2.16 3.74
CA ASP A 45 -6.40 0.83 4.06
C ASP A 45 -4.89 0.77 4.42
N GLY A 46 -4.22 1.93 4.41
CA GLY A 46 -2.81 2.10 4.71
C GLY A 46 -1.87 1.95 3.51
N VAL A 47 -2.38 1.73 2.29
CA VAL A 47 -1.52 1.58 1.09
C VAL A 47 -0.85 2.92 0.75
N ILE A 48 0.44 2.86 0.45
CA ILE A 48 1.28 4.02 0.15
C ILE A 48 1.38 4.25 -1.36
N TYR A 49 1.11 5.48 -1.78
CA TYR A 49 1.20 5.95 -3.17
C TYR A 49 2.30 7.01 -3.31
N VAL A 50 3.54 6.56 -3.47
CA VAL A 50 4.67 7.43 -3.82
C VAL A 50 5.07 7.25 -5.27
N ASP A 51 5.69 8.27 -5.86
CA ASP A 51 6.01 8.30 -7.29
C ASP A 51 6.86 7.08 -7.70
N LEU A 52 7.78 6.65 -6.84
CA LEU A 52 8.61 5.47 -7.08
C LEU A 52 7.81 4.17 -7.14
N LEU A 53 6.64 4.08 -6.49
CA LEU A 53 5.77 2.89 -6.53
C LEU A 53 4.77 2.94 -7.72
N THR A 54 4.88 3.93 -8.60
CA THR A 54 4.07 4.00 -9.83
C THR A 54 4.76 3.29 -10.99
N SER A 55 3.98 2.86 -11.99
CA SER A 55 4.52 2.28 -13.23
C SER A 55 5.48 3.19 -13.99
N MET A 56 5.34 4.51 -13.81
CA MET A 56 6.20 5.51 -14.46
C MET A 56 7.47 5.82 -13.65
N GLY A 57 7.42 5.67 -12.33
CA GLY A 57 8.54 6.00 -11.44
C GLY A 57 9.38 4.82 -10.99
N TRP A 58 8.87 3.58 -11.09
CA TRP A 58 9.57 2.38 -10.66
C TRP A 58 10.66 1.95 -11.64
N SER A 59 11.75 1.39 -11.09
CA SER A 59 12.80 0.72 -11.85
C SER A 59 13.22 -0.56 -11.11
N SER A 60 13.38 -1.65 -11.85
CA SER A 60 13.83 -2.95 -11.30
C SER A 60 15.24 -2.93 -10.72
N SER A 61 16.00 -1.85 -10.95
CA SER A 61 17.32 -1.62 -10.36
C SER A 61 17.28 -0.97 -8.97
N PHE A 62 16.11 -0.53 -8.50
CA PHE A 62 16.00 0.09 -7.18
C PHE A 62 16.20 -0.92 -6.06
N THR A 63 17.06 -0.54 -5.12
CA THR A 63 17.24 -1.23 -3.85
C THR A 63 16.20 -0.72 -2.84
N ILE A 64 16.22 -1.27 -1.62
CA ILE A 64 15.30 -0.86 -0.56
C ILE A 64 15.54 0.58 -0.05
N GLU A 65 16.77 1.10 -0.20
CA GLU A 65 17.19 2.40 0.36
C GLU A 65 16.38 3.60 -0.19
N PRO A 66 16.22 3.79 -1.51
CA PRO A 66 15.36 4.84 -2.05
C PRO A 66 13.90 4.74 -1.58
N LEU A 67 13.38 3.52 -1.45
CA LEU A 67 12.01 3.26 -1.02
C LEU A 67 11.79 3.69 0.43
N ILE A 68 12.70 3.30 1.34
CA ILE A 68 12.65 3.73 2.74
C ILE A 68 12.81 5.25 2.87
N THR A 69 13.65 5.87 2.03
CA THR A 69 13.87 7.32 2.06
C THR A 69 12.60 8.09 1.66
N GLN A 70 11.91 7.66 0.61
CA GLN A 70 10.64 8.28 0.21
C GLN A 70 9.53 8.05 1.23
N ILE A 71 9.45 6.86 1.83
CA ILE A 71 8.50 6.60 2.90
C ILE A 71 8.80 7.48 4.11
N ALA A 72 10.06 7.63 4.51
CA ALA A 72 10.43 8.50 5.62
C ALA A 72 10.01 9.95 5.36
N SER A 73 10.22 10.47 4.14
CA SER A 73 9.75 11.80 3.74
C SER A 73 8.23 11.91 3.79
N LEU A 74 7.51 10.87 3.34
CA LEU A 74 6.05 10.84 3.41
C LEU A 74 5.55 10.91 4.86
N LEU A 75 6.20 10.19 5.78
CA LEU A 75 5.78 10.17 7.19
C LEU A 75 5.81 11.56 7.83
N GLU A 76 6.70 12.46 7.38
CA GLU A 76 6.76 13.86 7.87
C GLU A 76 5.50 14.67 7.52
N GLU A 77 4.78 14.26 6.47
CA GLU A 77 3.58 14.94 5.96
C GLU A 77 2.27 14.32 6.50
N THR A 78 2.36 13.21 7.22
CA THR A 78 1.19 12.43 7.69
C THR A 78 0.79 12.77 9.14
N THR A 79 -0.44 12.42 9.52
CA THR A 79 -0.91 12.48 10.91
C THR A 79 -1.36 11.10 11.39
N ILE A 80 -1.20 10.82 12.69
CA ILE A 80 -1.71 9.59 13.31
C ILE A 80 -3.23 9.72 13.49
N ASP A 81 -3.98 8.71 13.04
CA ASP A 81 -5.40 8.58 13.36
C ASP A 81 -5.58 7.85 14.69
N ALA A 82 -5.74 8.65 15.76
CA ALA A 82 -5.98 8.13 17.10
C ALA A 82 -7.36 7.44 17.25
N GLY A 83 -8.25 7.53 16.26
CA GLY A 83 -9.58 6.91 16.29
C GLY A 83 -9.60 5.41 15.97
N LEU A 84 -8.52 4.87 15.38
CA LEU A 84 -8.54 3.55 14.72
C LEU A 84 -7.55 2.52 15.32
N GLU A 85 -6.95 2.78 16.48
CA GLU A 85 -5.90 1.93 17.07
C GLU A 85 -6.30 0.45 17.29
N GLY A 86 -7.59 0.11 17.25
CA GLY A 86 -8.09 -1.25 17.49
C GLY A 86 -8.73 -1.97 16.29
N GLU A 87 -9.20 -1.27 15.26
CA GLU A 87 -10.01 -1.90 14.19
C GLU A 87 -9.14 -2.43 13.04
N PHE A 88 -8.07 -1.72 12.67
CA PHE A 88 -7.22 -2.08 11.52
C PHE A 88 -6.22 -3.21 11.79
N LEU A 89 -5.76 -3.36 13.04
CA LEU A 89 -4.82 -4.42 13.41
C LEU A 89 -5.48 -5.81 13.36
N TYR A 90 -6.79 -5.89 13.58
CA TYR A 90 -7.54 -7.14 13.57
C TYR A 90 -7.79 -7.67 12.14
N SER A 91 -8.04 -6.80 11.15
CA SER A 91 -8.24 -7.26 9.76
C SER A 91 -6.95 -7.79 9.14
N TYR A 92 -5.78 -7.23 9.49
CA TYR A 92 -4.50 -7.74 8.98
C TYR A 92 -4.20 -9.19 9.44
N GLN A 93 -4.69 -9.59 10.62
CA GLN A 93 -4.52 -10.96 11.11
C GLN A 93 -5.42 -11.97 10.40
N THR A 94 -6.55 -11.52 9.84
CA THR A 94 -7.48 -12.38 9.10
C THR A 94 -7.15 -12.46 7.62
N ASP A 95 -6.66 -11.37 7.02
CA ASP A 95 -6.50 -11.27 5.56
C ASP A 95 -5.16 -11.85 5.06
N GLY A 96 -4.19 -12.10 5.96
CA GLY A 96 -2.92 -12.76 5.60
C GLY A 96 -3.07 -14.19 5.08
N GLU A 97 -4.24 -14.80 5.25
CA GLU A 97 -4.57 -16.13 4.73
C GLU A 97 -5.53 -16.07 3.52
N GLU A 98 -6.20 -14.95 3.28
CA GLU A 98 -7.26 -14.79 2.27
C GLU A 98 -6.87 -13.90 1.08
N ALA A 99 -5.96 -12.93 1.25
CA ALA A 99 -5.47 -12.07 0.17
C ALA A 99 -4.62 -12.80 -0.89
N ALA A 100 -4.13 -14.00 -0.59
CA ALA A 100 -3.49 -14.87 -1.59
C ALA A 100 -4.50 -15.50 -2.57
N ALA A 101 -5.81 -15.42 -2.29
CA ALA A 101 -6.85 -16.06 -3.10
C ALA A 101 -7.56 -15.08 -4.06
N GLU A 102 -7.37 -13.77 -3.94
CA GLU A 102 -8.16 -12.77 -4.67
C GLU A 102 -7.32 -11.87 -5.61
N GLU A 103 -6.17 -12.35 -6.11
CA GLU A 103 -5.59 -11.83 -7.35
C GLU A 103 -6.19 -12.57 -8.56
N VAL A 104 -7.52 -12.52 -8.68
CA VAL A 104 -8.19 -12.84 -9.95
C VAL A 104 -8.26 -11.53 -10.73
N LEU A 105 -7.25 -11.31 -11.59
CA LEU A 105 -7.34 -10.30 -12.64
C LEU A 105 -8.71 -10.41 -13.32
N PRO A 106 -9.43 -9.30 -13.57
CA PRO A 106 -10.56 -9.37 -14.49
C PRO A 106 -10.01 -9.91 -15.82
N GLN A 107 -10.43 -11.12 -16.18
CA GLN A 107 -10.23 -11.63 -17.52
C GLN A 107 -10.94 -10.63 -18.44
N GLU A 108 -10.19 -9.84 -19.20
CA GLU A 108 -10.74 -9.14 -20.34
C GLU A 108 -11.29 -10.23 -21.27
N GLU A 109 -12.60 -10.43 -21.28
CA GLU A 109 -13.25 -11.14 -22.38
C GLU A 109 -12.97 -10.32 -23.64
N GLU A 110 -12.03 -10.79 -24.46
CA GLU A 110 -11.89 -10.36 -25.85
C GLU A 110 -13.20 -10.72 -26.58
N SER A 111 -14.19 -9.83 -26.47
CA SER A 111 -15.33 -9.79 -27.37
C SER A 111 -14.77 -9.44 -28.76
N GLU A 112 -14.69 -10.42 -29.66
CA GLU A 112 -14.33 -10.18 -31.05
C GLU A 112 -15.19 -9.04 -31.64
N PRO A 113 -14.58 -8.01 -32.26
CA PRO A 113 -15.34 -6.89 -32.77
C PRO A 113 -16.20 -7.31 -33.98
N ASP A 114 -17.45 -6.85 -33.96
CA ASP A 114 -18.59 -7.21 -34.82
C ASP A 114 -18.37 -7.00 -36.35
N TRP A 115 -17.19 -6.55 -36.78
CA TRP A 115 -16.83 -6.45 -38.20
C TRP A 115 -16.33 -7.78 -38.79
N LEU A 116 -16.03 -8.79 -37.96
CA LEU A 116 -15.62 -10.14 -38.39
C LEU A 116 -16.80 -11.03 -38.85
N LEU A 117 -18.04 -10.55 -38.73
CA LEU A 117 -19.25 -11.28 -39.13
C LEU A 117 -19.96 -10.68 -40.35
N ALA A 118 -19.35 -9.71 -41.03
CA ALA A 118 -19.90 -9.12 -42.25
C ALA A 118 -19.23 -9.72 -43.51
N GLU A 119 -19.70 -10.90 -43.91
CA GLU A 119 -19.65 -11.39 -45.30
C GLU A 119 -21.08 -11.62 -45.83
#